data_AF-A0A957CLF5-F1
#
_entry.id   AF-A0A957CLF5-F1
#
_cell.length_a   1.000
_cell.length_b   1.000
_cell.length_c   1.000
_cell.angle_alpha   90.00
_cell.angle_beta   90.00
_cell.angle_gamma   90.00
#
_symmetry.space_group_name_H-M   'P 1'
#
loop_
_entity.id
_entity.type
_entity.pdbx_description
1 polymer ?
#
loop_
_entity_poly.entity_id
_entity_poly.type
_entity_poly.pdbx_seq_one_letter_code
_entity_poly.pdbx_strand_id
1 'polypeptide(L)'
;MNMKLQDITSPHIVGVVKRIADFPSRFVEPRHIDIWLPPSYATSDQQYPVLYMHDGQSLFMPGYTFTNHEWGVDEMMTRLIAEDKLREAIVVGIWNNGEKRFREYQPHKPFVRGDTAVQTLRAQLDHTYNGGPLSDDYLQFIVEELKPVVDGRFRTLTDQANTFMMGSSMGGVISIYALAEYPDVFGGVACLSTHFPLFLEDRPDAPP
;
A
#
# COMPACT_ATOMS: atom_id res chain seq x y z
N MET A 1 23.47 4.04 -1.47
CA MET A 1 22.77 4.94 -0.53
C MET A 1 22.41 4.13 0.71
N ASN A 2 22.71 4.63 1.92
CA ASN A 2 22.63 3.82 3.14
C ASN A 2 21.19 3.82 3.70
N MET A 3 20.40 2.79 3.37
CA MET A 3 19.05 2.60 3.92
C MET A 3 19.14 2.14 5.39
N LYS A 4 19.34 3.07 6.32
CA LYS A 4 19.45 2.77 7.75
C LYS A 4 18.05 2.54 8.35
N LEU A 5 17.91 1.48 9.13
CA LEU A 5 16.72 1.26 9.96
C LEU A 5 16.79 2.12 11.22
N GLN A 6 15.68 2.80 11.51
CA GLN A 6 15.49 3.61 12.71
C GLN A 6 14.36 3.02 13.52
N ASP A 7 14.51 2.89 14.83
CA ASP A 7 13.40 2.50 15.70
C ASP A 7 12.49 3.72 15.91
N ILE A 8 11.19 3.52 15.70
CA ILE A 8 10.17 4.53 15.92
C ILE A 8 9.49 4.24 17.25
N THR A 9 9.52 5.22 18.15
CA THR A 9 8.90 5.13 19.47
C THR A 9 7.82 6.18 19.61
N SER A 10 6.65 5.75 20.07
CA SER A 10 5.47 6.60 20.31
C SER A 10 4.61 5.92 21.37
N PRO A 11 3.92 6.69 22.25
CA PRO A 11 2.94 6.11 23.17
C PRO A 11 1.73 5.48 22.46
N HIS A 12 1.55 5.77 21.16
CA HIS A 12 0.49 5.18 20.34
C HIS A 12 0.87 3.83 19.74
N ILE A 13 2.16 3.49 19.69
CA ILE A 13 2.62 2.25 19.06
C ILE A 13 2.60 1.10 20.06
N VAL A 14 1.93 0.02 19.69
CA VAL A 14 1.99 -1.29 20.34
C VAL A 14 2.90 -2.22 19.54
N GLY A 15 4.03 -2.62 20.14
CA GLY A 15 5.01 -3.50 19.51
C GLY A 15 6.22 -2.72 18.97
N VAL A 16 6.82 -3.22 17.88
CA VAL A 16 8.07 -2.66 17.33
C VAL A 16 7.82 -2.16 15.91
N VAL A 17 8.03 -0.86 15.71
CA VAL A 17 8.03 -0.23 14.39
C VAL A 17 9.43 0.24 14.04
N LYS A 18 9.89 -0.12 12.84
CA LYS A 18 11.14 0.36 12.25
C LYS A 18 10.84 1.20 11.02
N ARG A 19 11.60 2.28 10.81
CA ARG A 19 11.52 3.12 9.63
C ARG A 19 12.76 3.02 8.77
N ILE A 20 12.55 2.91 7.46
CA ILE A 20 13.54 3.33 6.46
C ILE A 20 13.11 4.72 5.99
N ALA A 21 13.84 5.74 6.42
CA ALA A 21 13.58 7.11 5.99
C ALA A 21 14.04 7.30 4.54
N ASP A 22 13.22 8.02 3.76
CA ASP A 22 13.48 8.41 2.36
C ASP A 22 14.05 7.26 1.52
N PHE A 23 13.34 6.13 1.52
CA PHE A 23 13.68 4.97 0.72
C PHE A 23 13.87 5.42 -0.73
N PRO A 24 15.08 5.31 -1.30
CA PRO A 24 15.35 5.78 -2.65
C PRO A 24 14.78 4.82 -3.68
N SER A 25 14.25 5.36 -4.78
CA SER A 25 13.75 4.56 -5.89
C SER A 25 14.20 5.13 -7.23
N ARG A 26 14.32 4.25 -8.23
CA ARG A 26 14.53 4.64 -9.63
C ARG A 26 13.21 4.94 -10.36
N PHE A 27 12.09 4.47 -9.82
CA PHE A 27 10.77 4.56 -10.46
C PHE A 27 9.94 5.71 -9.90
N VAL A 28 10.08 5.98 -8.59
CA VAL A 28 9.26 6.99 -7.89
C VAL A 28 10.10 7.87 -6.98
N GLU A 29 9.51 8.97 -6.51
CA GLU A 29 10.17 9.81 -5.53
C GLU A 29 10.37 9.09 -4.18
N PRO A 30 11.47 9.40 -3.46
CA PRO A 30 11.75 8.81 -2.17
C PRO A 30 10.62 9.01 -1.18
N ARG A 31 10.39 7.99 -0.33
CA ARG A 31 9.32 7.98 0.68
C ARG A 31 9.74 7.22 1.91
N HIS A 32 9.10 7.49 3.04
CA HIS A 32 9.31 6.68 4.23
C HIS A 32 8.61 5.33 4.10
N ILE A 33 9.26 4.29 4.63
CA ILE A 33 8.68 2.96 4.78
C ILE A 33 8.71 2.61 6.26
N ASP A 34 7.54 2.33 6.82
CA ASP A 34 7.39 1.84 8.19
C ASP A 34 7.15 0.33 8.17
N ILE A 35 7.84 -0.38 9.06
CA ILE A 35 7.78 -1.84 9.17
C ILE A 35 7.43 -2.18 10.61
N TRP A 36 6.22 -2.69 10.82
CA TRP A 36 5.79 -3.22 12.10
C TRP A 36 6.10 -4.73 12.18
N LEU A 37 6.66 -5.15 13.30
CA LEU A 37 7.08 -6.53 13.55
C LEU A 37 6.16 -7.20 14.56
N PRO A 38 5.74 -8.45 14.32
CA PRO A 38 4.82 -9.13 15.20
C PRO A 38 5.48 -9.52 16.55
N PRO A 39 4.69 -9.79 17.60
CA PRO A 39 5.19 -9.96 18.96
C PRO A 39 6.29 -11.03 19.11
N SER A 40 6.17 -12.15 18.40
CA SER A 40 7.18 -13.23 18.49
C SER A 40 8.48 -12.95 17.74
N TYR A 41 8.57 -11.86 16.95
CA TYR A 41 9.72 -11.61 16.07
C TYR A 41 11.05 -11.48 16.82
N ALA A 42 11.08 -11.01 18.06
CA ALA A 42 12.34 -10.91 18.82
C ALA A 42 12.79 -12.24 19.45
N THR A 43 11.88 -13.19 19.60
CA THR A 43 12.07 -14.42 20.39
C THR A 43 11.95 -15.70 19.58
N SER A 44 11.61 -15.59 18.29
CA SER A 44 11.42 -16.70 17.36
C SER A 44 12.22 -16.51 16.07
N ASP A 45 12.71 -17.63 15.53
CA ASP A 45 13.36 -17.71 14.21
C ASP A 45 12.35 -17.95 13.07
N GLN A 46 11.04 -17.92 13.36
CA GLN A 46 9.98 -18.06 12.37
C GLN A 46 10.09 -17.00 11.26
N GLN A 47 9.67 -17.40 10.06
CA GLN A 47 9.41 -16.50 8.94
C GLN A 47 7.93 -16.12 8.88
N TYR A 48 7.64 -14.88 8.47
CA TYR A 48 6.31 -14.30 8.53
C TYR A 48 5.78 -13.92 7.14
N PRO A 49 4.49 -14.06 6.87
CA PRO A 49 3.87 -13.41 5.73
C PRO A 49 3.97 -11.89 5.84
N VAL A 50 3.85 -11.20 4.71
CA VAL A 50 3.98 -9.74 4.63
C VAL A 50 2.70 -9.12 4.10
N LEU A 51 2.18 -8.13 4.82
CA LEU A 51 1.08 -7.27 4.41
C LEU A 51 1.63 -5.89 4.05
N TYR A 52 1.64 -5.55 2.76
CA TYR A 52 1.97 -4.21 2.27
C TYR A 52 0.72 -3.33 2.37
N MET A 53 0.82 -2.22 3.10
CA MET A 53 -0.28 -1.29 3.30
C MET A 53 0.04 0.09 2.72
N HIS A 54 -0.89 0.63 1.96
CA HIS A 54 -0.83 1.99 1.45
C HIS A 54 -1.06 3.03 2.57
N ASP A 55 -0.69 4.28 2.31
CA ASP A 55 -0.84 5.39 3.26
C ASP A 55 -0.17 5.14 4.62
N GLY A 56 1.06 4.60 4.57
CA GLY A 56 1.85 4.15 5.73
C GLY A 56 1.94 5.14 6.89
N GLN A 57 1.90 6.44 6.61
CA GLN A 57 1.93 7.49 7.65
C GLN A 57 0.71 7.50 8.58
N SER A 58 -0.34 6.75 8.21
CA SER A 58 -1.64 6.74 8.89
C SER A 58 -1.89 5.45 9.68
N LEU A 59 -0.95 4.51 9.67
CA LEU A 59 -1.20 3.16 10.18
C LEU A 59 -1.01 3.02 11.69
N PHE A 60 0.07 3.62 12.21
CA PHE A 60 0.59 3.36 13.57
C PHE A 60 0.72 4.60 14.46
N MET A 61 0.52 5.80 13.90
CA MET A 61 0.59 7.04 14.67
C MET A 61 -0.50 8.02 14.23
N PRO A 62 -1.12 8.76 15.17
CA PRO A 62 -1.98 9.89 14.84
C PRO A 62 -1.12 11.08 14.37
N GLY A 63 -1.68 11.94 13.51
CA GLY A 63 -1.05 13.21 13.13
C GLY A 63 -0.77 13.42 11.64
N TYR A 64 -1.02 12.43 10.78
CA TYR A 64 -0.83 12.56 9.32
C TYR A 64 -2.09 12.27 8.49
N THR A 65 -3.25 12.09 9.13
CA THR A 65 -4.54 11.88 8.45
C THR A 65 -5.40 13.13 8.45
N PHE A 66 -6.25 13.27 7.44
CA PHE A 66 -7.24 14.35 7.34
C PHE A 66 -8.19 14.39 8.56
N THR A 67 -8.44 13.24 9.19
CA THR A 67 -9.32 13.11 10.37
C THR A 67 -8.57 13.13 11.70
N ASN A 68 -7.23 13.19 11.69
CA ASN A 68 -6.37 13.01 12.86
C ASN A 68 -6.62 11.67 13.62
N HIS A 69 -7.14 10.66 12.93
CA HIS A 69 -7.28 9.29 13.43
C HIS A 69 -6.33 8.38 12.67
N GLU A 70 -5.59 7.54 13.39
CA GLU A 70 -4.84 6.43 12.79
C GLU A 70 -5.77 5.23 12.51
N TRP A 71 -5.25 4.26 11.77
CA TRP A 71 -6.00 3.02 11.50
C TRP A 71 -6.02 2.06 12.69
N GLY A 72 -5.02 2.14 13.56
CA GLY A 72 -4.87 1.27 14.72
C GLY A 72 -4.47 -0.16 14.32
N VAL A 73 -3.57 -0.27 13.33
CA VAL A 73 -3.20 -1.57 12.75
C VAL A 73 -2.44 -2.39 13.78
N ASP A 74 -1.47 -1.80 14.45
CA ASP A 74 -0.60 -2.48 15.40
C ASP A 74 -1.36 -2.95 16.65
N GLU A 75 -2.32 -2.18 17.17
CA GLU A 75 -3.15 -2.59 18.29
C GLU A 75 -4.11 -3.72 17.88
N MET A 76 -4.75 -3.60 16.72
CA MET A 76 -5.66 -4.64 16.23
C MET A 76 -4.90 -5.94 15.94
N MET A 77 -3.76 -5.87 15.25
CA MET A 77 -2.90 -7.02 14.98
C MET A 77 -2.45 -7.67 16.29
N THR A 78 -1.88 -6.90 17.21
CA THR A 78 -1.42 -7.41 18.51
C THR A 78 -2.53 -8.10 19.28
N ARG A 79 -3.72 -7.47 19.35
CA ARG A 79 -4.87 -8.02 20.05
C ARG A 79 -5.33 -9.33 19.41
N LEU A 80 -5.53 -9.36 18.09
CA LEU A 80 -6.04 -10.55 17.40
C LEU A 80 -5.04 -11.72 17.43
N ILE A 81 -3.74 -11.43 17.40
CA ILE A 81 -2.67 -12.42 17.59
C ILE A 81 -2.74 -12.99 19.02
N ALA A 82 -2.85 -12.13 20.04
CA ALA A 82 -2.96 -12.58 21.44
C ALA A 82 -4.23 -13.39 21.73
N GLU A 83 -5.31 -13.13 20.96
CA GLU A 83 -6.57 -13.88 21.00
C GLU A 83 -6.56 -15.16 20.13
N ASP A 84 -5.44 -15.51 19.48
CA ASP A 84 -5.30 -16.65 18.55
C ASP A 84 -6.30 -16.62 17.36
N LYS A 85 -6.70 -15.41 16.96
CA LYS A 85 -7.65 -15.18 15.85
C LYS A 85 -6.98 -14.78 14.54
N LEU A 86 -5.69 -14.44 14.60
CA LEU A 86 -4.93 -13.99 13.46
C LEU A 86 -3.51 -14.56 13.53
N ARG A 87 -3.05 -15.14 12.42
CA ARG A 87 -1.65 -15.54 12.28
C ARG A 87 -0.75 -14.30 12.29
N GLU A 88 0.42 -14.40 12.90
CA GLU A 88 1.38 -13.29 12.89
C GLU A 88 1.85 -12.94 11.47
N ALA A 89 2.05 -11.64 11.22
CA ALA A 89 2.52 -11.10 9.94
C ALA A 89 3.38 -9.85 10.17
N ILE A 90 4.28 -9.57 9.23
CA ILE A 90 4.97 -8.27 9.14
C ILE A 90 4.07 -7.31 8.36
N VAL A 91 3.92 -6.08 8.85
CA VAL A 91 3.19 -5.02 8.14
C VAL A 91 4.18 -4.01 7.60
N VAL A 92 4.13 -3.76 6.29
CA VAL A 92 4.97 -2.76 5.60
C VAL A 92 4.08 -1.60 5.16
N GLY A 93 4.10 -0.51 5.92
CA GLY A 93 3.42 0.75 5.61
C GLY A 93 4.22 1.60 4.62
N ILE A 94 3.66 1.80 3.43
CA ILE A 94 4.24 2.60 2.35
C ILE A 94 3.64 4.00 2.41
N TRP A 95 4.45 4.99 2.81
CA TRP A 95 3.98 6.38 2.84
C TRP A 95 3.63 6.85 1.42
N ASN A 96 2.56 7.62 1.30
CA ASN A 96 2.25 8.28 0.02
C ASN A 96 3.10 9.54 -0.17
N ASN A 97 3.18 10.02 -1.41
CA ASN A 97 3.91 11.24 -1.79
C ASN A 97 2.98 12.46 -1.96
N GLY A 98 2.06 12.68 -1.01
CA GLY A 98 1.22 13.88 -0.97
C GLY A 98 0.39 14.08 -2.24
N GLU A 99 0.65 15.16 -2.98
CA GLU A 99 -0.06 15.50 -4.22
C GLU A 99 0.01 14.39 -5.28
N LYS A 100 1.06 13.57 -5.28
CA LYS A 100 1.23 12.46 -6.23
C LYS A 100 0.42 11.23 -5.89
N ARG A 101 -0.09 11.11 -4.67
CA ARG A 101 -0.87 9.95 -4.19
C ARG A 101 -1.96 9.57 -5.18
N PHE A 102 -2.72 10.56 -5.67
CA PHE A 102 -3.82 10.30 -6.59
C PHE A 102 -3.33 9.64 -7.88
N ARG A 103 -2.26 10.19 -8.47
CA ARG A 103 -1.68 9.68 -9.72
C ARG A 103 -1.03 8.31 -9.53
N GLU A 104 -0.33 8.09 -8.42
CA GLU A 104 0.29 6.81 -8.09
C GLU A 104 -0.75 5.71 -7.85
N TYR A 105 -1.96 6.06 -7.39
CA TYR A 105 -2.99 5.06 -7.08
C TYR A 105 -4.02 4.86 -8.20
N GLN A 106 -3.95 5.67 -9.26
CA GLN A 106 -4.84 5.58 -10.42
C GLN A 106 -4.34 4.53 -11.42
N PRO A 107 -5.15 3.51 -11.80
CA PRO A 107 -4.73 2.47 -12.74
C PRO A 107 -4.35 3.04 -14.12
N HIS A 108 -3.15 2.75 -14.59
CA HIS A 108 -2.63 3.31 -15.84
C HIS A 108 -3.25 2.64 -17.08
N LYS A 109 -3.30 1.31 -17.15
CA LYS A 109 -3.80 0.61 -18.36
C LYS A 109 -5.26 0.90 -18.72
N PRO A 110 -6.24 0.87 -17.77
CA PRO A 110 -7.61 1.27 -18.09
C PRO A 110 -7.71 2.71 -18.58
N PHE A 111 -6.83 3.60 -18.08
CA PHE A 111 -6.79 5.00 -18.46
C PHE A 111 -6.22 5.25 -19.87
N VAL A 112 -5.28 4.41 -20.34
CA VAL A 112 -4.64 4.55 -21.66
C VAL A 112 -5.39 3.80 -22.76
N ARG A 113 -6.07 2.69 -22.45
CA ARG A 113 -6.70 1.81 -23.44
C ARG A 113 -8.16 2.14 -23.76
N GLY A 114 -8.73 3.13 -23.10
CA GLY A 114 -10.16 3.43 -23.23
C GLY A 114 -10.55 4.18 -24.50
N ASP A 115 -11.84 4.08 -24.80
CA ASP A 115 -12.60 4.68 -25.88
C ASP A 115 -12.61 6.23 -25.78
N THR A 116 -13.25 6.91 -26.74
CA THR A 116 -13.33 8.39 -26.77
C THR A 116 -13.83 9.02 -25.46
N ALA A 117 -14.78 8.39 -24.77
CA ALA A 117 -15.28 8.83 -23.47
C ALA A 117 -14.19 8.81 -22.38
N VAL A 118 -13.30 7.81 -22.40
CA VAL A 118 -12.15 7.71 -21.49
C VAL A 118 -11.10 8.76 -21.84
N GLN A 119 -10.96 9.17 -23.11
CA GLN A 119 -10.04 10.24 -23.50
C GLN A 119 -10.45 11.62 -22.99
N THR A 120 -11.76 11.94 -22.98
CA THR A 120 -12.26 13.21 -22.41
C THR A 120 -12.09 13.23 -20.89
N LEU A 121 -12.44 12.13 -20.21
CA LEU A 121 -12.19 11.97 -18.77
C LEU A 121 -10.69 12.07 -18.45
N ARG A 122 -9.83 11.52 -19.31
CA ARG A 122 -8.37 11.62 -19.19
C ARG A 122 -7.86 13.06 -19.22
N ALA A 123 -8.29 13.87 -20.19
CA ALA A 123 -7.86 15.27 -20.25
C ALA A 123 -8.30 16.07 -19.01
N GLN A 124 -9.48 15.77 -18.46
CA GLN A 124 -9.97 16.38 -17.23
C GLN A 124 -9.15 15.95 -16.01
N LEU A 125 -8.91 14.65 -15.84
CA LEU A 125 -8.11 14.12 -14.72
C LEU A 125 -6.65 14.58 -14.80
N ASP A 126 -6.03 14.58 -15.98
CA ASP A 126 -4.68 15.09 -16.20
C ASP A 126 -4.58 16.58 -15.78
N HIS A 127 -5.61 17.37 -16.05
CA HIS A 127 -5.67 18.77 -15.61
C HIS A 127 -5.87 18.89 -14.10
N THR A 128 -6.80 18.13 -13.51
CA THR A 128 -7.12 18.18 -12.07
C THR A 128 -5.94 17.74 -11.20
N TYR A 129 -5.16 16.75 -11.64
CA TYR A 129 -4.09 16.15 -10.84
C TYR A 129 -2.68 16.49 -11.33
N ASN A 130 -2.56 17.45 -12.27
CA ASN A 130 -1.29 17.92 -12.82
C ASN A 130 -0.45 16.79 -13.45
N GLY A 131 -1.11 15.96 -14.26
CA GLY A 131 -0.51 14.90 -15.07
C GLY A 131 -1.20 13.55 -14.94
N GLY A 132 -0.79 12.62 -15.79
CA GLY A 132 -1.39 11.29 -15.89
C GLY A 132 -0.94 10.29 -14.81
N PRO A 133 -1.53 9.07 -14.83
CA PRO A 133 -1.26 8.03 -13.85
C PRO A 133 0.22 7.66 -13.74
N LEU A 134 0.64 7.30 -12.53
CA LEU A 134 1.99 6.85 -12.17
C LEU A 134 1.96 5.47 -11.50
N SER A 135 0.85 4.74 -11.60
CA SER A 135 0.66 3.47 -10.89
C SER A 135 1.58 2.36 -11.35
N ASP A 136 1.94 2.29 -12.64
CA ASP A 136 2.86 1.27 -13.15
C ASP A 136 4.24 1.43 -12.47
N ASP A 137 4.78 2.66 -12.44
CA ASP A 137 6.05 2.99 -11.75
C ASP A 137 5.95 2.74 -10.22
N TYR A 138 4.82 3.09 -9.62
CA TYR A 138 4.58 2.86 -8.19
C TYR A 138 4.58 1.38 -7.83
N LEU A 139 3.93 0.54 -8.62
CA LEU A 139 3.92 -0.91 -8.41
C LEU A 139 5.27 -1.55 -8.74
N GLN A 140 5.95 -1.07 -9.79
CA GLN A 140 7.29 -1.54 -10.13
C GLN A 140 8.29 -1.23 -9.01
N PHE A 141 8.21 -0.05 -8.40
CA PHE A 141 8.95 0.26 -7.17
C PHE A 141 8.69 -0.77 -6.06
N ILE A 142 7.43 -1.13 -5.81
CA ILE A 142 7.10 -2.08 -4.75
C ILE A 142 7.69 -3.46 -5.05
N VAL A 143 7.53 -3.94 -6.27
CA VAL A 143 7.90 -5.31 -6.66
C VAL A 143 9.41 -5.46 -6.86
N GLU A 144 10.05 -4.52 -7.52
CA GLU A 144 11.47 -4.64 -7.92
C GLU A 144 12.45 -4.04 -6.92
N GLU A 145 12.02 -3.12 -6.06
CA GLU A 145 12.91 -2.41 -5.14
C GLU A 145 12.54 -2.64 -3.67
N LEU A 146 11.29 -2.37 -3.29
CA LEU A 146 10.90 -2.45 -1.89
C LEU A 146 10.85 -3.90 -1.38
N LYS A 147 10.10 -4.78 -2.05
CA LYS A 147 9.93 -6.17 -1.61
C LYS A 147 11.27 -6.91 -1.47
N PRO A 148 12.21 -6.83 -2.43
CA PRO A 148 13.53 -7.45 -2.26
C PRO A 148 14.33 -6.91 -1.06
N VAL A 149 14.20 -5.61 -0.75
CA VAL A 149 14.85 -5.03 0.43
C VAL A 149 14.21 -5.52 1.73
N VAL A 150 12.89 -5.64 1.77
CA VAL A 150 12.17 -6.20 2.94
C VAL A 150 12.57 -7.67 3.12
N ASP A 151 12.48 -8.47 2.07
CA ASP A 151 12.79 -9.90 2.10
C ASP A 151 14.25 -10.19 2.46
N GLY A 152 15.19 -9.32 2.05
CA GLY A 152 16.61 -9.46 2.36
C GLY A 152 17.00 -9.00 3.77
N ARG A 153 16.11 -8.32 4.50
CA ARG A 153 16.41 -7.72 5.82
C ARG A 153 15.56 -8.25 6.96
N PHE A 154 14.41 -8.81 6.63
CA PHE A 154 13.46 -9.35 7.59
C PHE A 154 13.17 -10.82 7.28
N ARG A 155 12.75 -11.58 8.30
CA ARG A 155 12.40 -12.99 8.13
C ARG A 155 11.02 -13.13 7.50
N THR A 156 10.94 -12.98 6.18
CA THR A 156 9.68 -13.08 5.43
C THR A 156 9.51 -14.45 4.78
N LEU A 157 8.25 -14.87 4.60
CA LEU A 157 7.84 -15.88 3.64
C LEU A 157 7.64 -15.18 2.29
N THR A 158 8.56 -15.41 1.35
CA THR A 158 8.72 -14.55 0.16
C THR A 158 7.80 -14.92 -1.00
N ASP A 159 7.11 -16.05 -0.90
CA ASP A 159 6.25 -16.59 -1.94
C ASP A 159 4.93 -15.83 -2.07
N GLN A 160 4.26 -16.04 -3.21
CA GLN A 160 3.02 -15.38 -3.57
C GLN A 160 1.91 -15.60 -2.54
N ALA A 161 1.76 -16.81 -2.01
CA ALA A 161 0.71 -17.14 -1.04
C ALA A 161 0.90 -16.47 0.33
N ASN A 162 2.05 -15.83 0.56
CA ASN A 162 2.38 -15.12 1.80
C ASN A 162 2.64 -13.62 1.61
N THR A 163 2.38 -13.09 0.42
CA THR A 163 2.54 -11.66 0.10
C THR A 163 1.18 -11.04 -0.22
N PHE A 164 0.75 -10.06 0.58
CA PHE A 164 -0.57 -9.42 0.48
C PHE A 164 -0.46 -7.91 0.37
N MET A 165 -1.47 -7.27 -0.21
CA MET A 165 -1.56 -5.81 -0.29
C MET A 165 -2.91 -5.30 0.22
N MET A 166 -2.94 -4.11 0.84
CA MET A 166 -4.16 -3.54 1.39
C MET A 166 -4.18 -2.02 1.34
N GLY A 167 -5.35 -1.44 1.09
CA GLY A 167 -5.57 0.00 1.19
C GLY A 167 -7.04 0.38 1.21
N SER A 168 -7.28 1.66 1.52
CA SER A 168 -8.62 2.25 1.55
C SER A 168 -8.80 3.31 0.46
N SER A 169 -10.02 3.51 -0.02
CA SER A 169 -10.35 4.48 -1.05
C SER A 169 -9.51 4.21 -2.30
N MET A 170 -8.70 5.16 -2.76
CA MET A 170 -7.75 4.93 -3.85
C MET A 170 -6.70 3.85 -3.54
N GLY A 171 -6.35 3.66 -2.27
CA GLY A 171 -5.49 2.56 -1.83
C GLY A 171 -6.07 1.20 -2.21
N GLY A 172 -7.39 1.04 -2.18
CA GLY A 172 -8.06 -0.18 -2.65
C GLY A 172 -7.99 -0.34 -4.16
N VAL A 173 -8.03 0.77 -4.91
CA VAL A 173 -7.92 0.75 -6.38
C VAL A 173 -6.53 0.29 -6.82
N ILE A 174 -5.47 0.84 -6.22
CA ILE A 174 -4.11 0.43 -6.54
C ILE A 174 -3.81 -0.99 -6.06
N SER A 175 -4.44 -1.44 -4.96
CA SER A 175 -4.34 -2.83 -4.48
C SER A 175 -4.92 -3.82 -5.50
N ILE A 176 -6.13 -3.59 -6.01
CA ILE A 176 -6.71 -4.48 -7.03
C ILE A 176 -5.95 -4.40 -8.36
N TYR A 177 -5.42 -3.22 -8.72
CA TYR A 177 -4.55 -3.08 -9.88
C TYR A 177 -3.24 -3.87 -9.70
N ALA A 178 -2.64 -3.86 -8.51
CA ALA A 178 -1.45 -4.65 -8.20
C ALA A 178 -1.67 -6.15 -8.40
N LEU A 179 -2.81 -6.68 -7.95
CA LEU A 179 -3.15 -8.09 -8.14
C LEU A 179 -3.33 -8.44 -9.63
N ALA A 180 -3.89 -7.53 -10.43
CA ALA A 180 -4.06 -7.74 -11.86
C ALA A 180 -2.73 -7.68 -12.63
N GLU A 181 -1.81 -6.80 -12.22
CA GLU A 181 -0.52 -6.56 -12.88
C GLU A 181 0.57 -7.55 -12.45
N TYR A 182 0.55 -7.97 -11.18
CA TYR A 182 1.55 -8.86 -10.59
C TYR A 182 0.90 -10.05 -9.85
N PRO A 183 0.07 -10.87 -10.53
CA PRO A 183 -0.63 -11.99 -9.89
C PRO A 183 0.31 -13.06 -9.34
N ASP A 184 1.52 -13.17 -9.90
CA ASP A 184 2.57 -14.09 -9.45
C ASP A 184 3.33 -13.57 -8.22
N VAL A 185 3.09 -12.32 -7.80
CA VAL A 185 3.71 -11.71 -6.62
C VAL A 185 2.74 -11.61 -5.46
N PHE A 186 1.48 -11.19 -5.71
CA PHE A 186 0.49 -10.96 -4.65
C PHE A 186 -0.53 -12.11 -4.60
N GLY A 187 -0.60 -12.81 -3.46
CA GLY A 187 -1.55 -13.91 -3.23
C GLY A 187 -2.96 -13.45 -2.87
N GLY A 188 -3.12 -12.17 -2.50
CA GLY A 188 -4.41 -11.58 -2.23
C GLY A 188 -4.32 -10.12 -1.85
N VAL A 189 -5.44 -9.41 -1.99
CA VAL A 189 -5.54 -8.00 -1.66
C VAL A 189 -6.82 -7.65 -0.91
N ALA A 190 -6.75 -6.68 -0.01
CA ALA A 190 -7.90 -6.14 0.71
C ALA A 190 -8.18 -4.69 0.28
N CYS A 191 -9.34 -4.50 -0.37
CA CYS A 191 -9.74 -3.22 -0.95
C CYS A 191 -10.88 -2.61 -0.12
N LEU A 192 -10.57 -1.66 0.76
CA LEU A 192 -11.53 -1.09 1.69
C LEU A 192 -12.16 0.20 1.13
N SER A 193 -13.48 0.30 1.15
CA SER A 193 -14.21 1.53 0.75
C SER A 193 -13.70 2.12 -0.58
N THR A 194 -13.47 1.25 -1.56
CA THR A 194 -12.74 1.55 -2.80
C THR A 194 -13.40 2.65 -3.61
N HIS A 195 -12.64 3.68 -3.95
CA HIS A 195 -13.12 4.78 -4.78
C HIS A 195 -12.89 4.44 -6.25
N PHE A 196 -13.90 3.93 -6.96
CA PHE A 196 -13.78 3.66 -8.39
C PHE A 196 -14.07 4.94 -9.19
N PRO A 197 -13.07 5.64 -9.78
CA PRO A 197 -13.31 6.81 -10.63
C PRO A 197 -13.88 6.44 -12.01
N LEU A 198 -14.28 5.17 -12.22
CA LEU A 198 -15.02 4.74 -13.39
C LEU A 198 -16.47 5.19 -13.22
N PHE A 199 -16.77 6.40 -13.68
CA PHE A 199 -18.15 6.76 -13.97
C PHE A 199 -18.59 5.87 -15.14
N LEU A 200 -19.47 4.92 -14.86
CA LEU A 200 -20.32 4.38 -15.92
C LEU A 200 -21.12 5.58 -16.42
N GLU A 201 -21.05 5.88 -17.72
CA GLU A 201 -22.07 6.72 -18.34
C GLU A 201 -23.43 6.23 -17.86
N ASP A 202 -24.27 7.14 -17.35
CA ASP A 202 -25.70 6.87 -17.23
C ASP A 202 -26.13 6.37 -18.62
N ARG A 203 -26.44 5.07 -18.72
CA ARG A 203 -27.07 4.51 -19.91
C ARG A 203 -28.56 4.71 -19.70
N PRO A 204 -29.19 5.74 -20.29
CA PRO A 204 -30.64 5.93 -20.18
C PRO A 204 -31.46 4.75 -20.71
N ASP A 205 -30.82 3.77 -21.36
CA ASP A 205 -31.45 2.65 -22.05
C ASP A 205 -31.22 1.29 -21.38
N ALA A 206 -30.60 1.22 -20.19
CA ALA A 206 -30.45 -0.05 -19.48
C ALA A 206 -31.81 -0.51 -18.93
N PRO A 207 -32.27 -1.75 -19.23
CA PRO A 207 -33.50 -2.26 -18.66
C PRO A 207 -33.38 -2.39 -17.13
N PRO A 208 -34.50 -2.24 -16.39
CA PRO A 208 -34.53 -2.26 -14.93
C PRO A 208 -34.05 -3.58 -14.33
#